data_AF-A0A7J2KEQ0-F1
#
_entry.id   AF-A0A7J2KEQ0-F1
#
_cell.length_a   1.000
_cell.length_b   1.000
_cell.length_c   1.000
_cell.angle_alpha   90.00
_cell.angle_beta   90.00
_cell.angle_gamma   90.00
#
_symmetry.space_group_name_H-M   'P 1'
#
loop_
_entity.id
_entity.type
_entity.pdbx_description
1 polymer ?
#
loop_
_entity_poly.entity_id
_entity_poly.type
_entity_poly.pdbx_seq_one_letter_code
_entity_poly.pdbx_strand_id
1 'polypeptide(L)'
;MKKKIGEYTSYTNFTDIGLVAMSAALAVIGSCIGAGIALSAVASAGFAASVEKPELKSYMLLLGGLAEGIAIYGLLIAILIIGKI
;
A
#
# COMPACT_ATOMS: atom_id res chain seq x y z
N MET A 1 -22.83 -28.86 17.25
CA MET A 1 -21.75 -28.53 16.29
C MET A 1 -22.36 -27.78 15.10
N LYS A 2 -22.58 -26.47 15.21
CA LYS A 2 -22.95 -25.58 14.10
C LYS A 2 -22.13 -24.30 14.23
N LYS A 3 -20.99 -24.28 13.55
CA LYS A 3 -20.15 -23.10 13.38
C LYS A 3 -20.99 -22.08 12.59
N LYS A 4 -21.33 -20.95 13.20
CA LYS A 4 -21.80 -19.75 12.50
C LYS A 4 -20.64 -19.27 11.63
N ILE A 5 -20.59 -19.75 10.39
CA ILE A 5 -19.71 -19.27 9.34
C ILE A 5 -20.49 -18.19 8.58
N GLY A 6 -20.10 -16.93 8.78
CA GLY A 6 -20.49 -15.81 7.91
C GLY A 6 -21.64 -14.94 8.40
N GLU A 7 -21.47 -14.24 9.52
CA GLU A 7 -22.02 -12.87 9.59
C GLU A 7 -21.16 -12.03 8.64
N TYR A 8 -21.57 -11.94 7.37
CA TYR A 8 -21.15 -10.83 6.54
C TYR A 8 -21.81 -9.61 7.17
N THR A 9 -21.02 -8.70 7.71
CA THR A 9 -21.51 -7.39 8.13
C THR A 9 -21.95 -6.66 6.87
N SER A 10 -23.13 -7.00 6.35
CA SER A 10 -23.75 -6.28 5.24
C SER A 10 -23.93 -4.84 5.71
N TYR A 11 -23.14 -3.93 5.16
CA TYR A 11 -23.28 -2.51 5.47
C TYR A 11 -24.58 -2.02 4.83
N THR A 12 -25.66 -2.05 5.60
CA THR A 12 -27.00 -1.67 5.15
C THR A 12 -27.21 -0.16 5.18
N ASN A 13 -26.40 0.58 5.96
CA ASN A 13 -26.51 2.04 6.06
C ASN A 13 -25.46 2.74 5.20
N PHE A 14 -25.87 3.79 4.49
CA PHE A 14 -24.97 4.68 3.74
C PHE A 14 -23.85 5.26 4.60
N THR A 15 -24.12 5.55 5.87
CA THR A 15 -23.11 6.03 6.81
C THR A 15 -22.01 5.00 7.06
N ASP A 16 -22.36 3.72 7.15
CA ASP A 16 -21.39 2.65 7.36
C ASP A 16 -20.50 2.47 6.12
N ILE A 17 -21.11 2.51 4.93
CA ILE A 17 -20.38 2.47 3.65
C ILE A 17 -19.40 3.66 3.55
N GLY A 18 -19.84 4.85 3.96
CA GLY A 18 -18.99 6.05 3.99
C GLY A 18 -17.80 5.91 4.94
N LEU A 19 -18.01 5.33 6.13
CA LEU A 19 -16.95 5.10 7.11
C LEU A 19 -15.94 4.06 6.62
N VAL A 20 -16.43 2.99 5.98
CA VAL A 20 -15.59 1.94 5.39
C VAL A 20 -14.74 2.51 4.24
N ALA A 21 -15.33 3.29 3.34
CA ALA A 21 -14.60 3.95 2.25
C ALA A 21 -13.53 4.91 2.78
N MET A 22 -13.83 5.66 3.84
CA MET A 22 -12.87 6.55 4.50
C MET A 22 -11.71 5.78 5.14
N SER A 23 -11.99 4.64 5.78
CA SER A 23 -10.94 3.78 6.34
C SER A 23 -10.01 3.19 5.25
N ALA A 24 -10.58 2.81 4.10
CA ALA A 24 -9.81 2.34 2.95
C ALA A 24 -8.94 3.46 2.38
N ALA A 25 -9.47 4.68 2.23
CA ALA A 25 -8.70 5.84 1.77
C ALA A 25 -7.53 6.17 2.71
N LEU A 26 -7.75 6.16 4.02
CA LEU A 26 -6.70 6.42 5.02
C LEU A 26 -5.58 5.38 4.98
N ALA A 27 -5.90 4.10 4.76
CA ALA A 27 -4.90 3.05 4.61
C ALA A 27 -3.96 3.29 3.41
N VAL A 28 -4.51 3.74 2.27
CA VAL A 28 -3.71 4.08 1.09
C VAL A 28 -2.89 5.35 1.30
N ILE A 29 -3.49 6.40 1.87
CA ILE A 29 -2.80 7.67 2.09
C ILE A 29 -1.57 7.46 3.00
N GLY A 30 -1.74 6.73 4.12
CA GLY A 30 -0.64 6.45 5.04
C GLY A 30 0.48 5.65 4.38
N SER A 31 0.15 4.63 3.58
CA SER A 31 1.16 3.82 2.91
C SER A 31 1.91 4.58 1.82
N CYS A 32 1.21 5.39 1.01
CA CYS A 32 1.80 6.18 -0.06
C CYS A 32 2.76 7.25 0.48
N ILE A 33 2.47 7.86 1.63
CA ILE A 33 3.38 8.82 2.27
C ILE A 33 4.65 8.10 2.71
N GLY A 34 4.53 6.96 3.39
CA GLY A 34 5.69 6.17 3.83
C GLY A 34 6.55 5.68 2.67
N ALA A 35 5.91 5.14 1.63
CA ALA A 35 6.58 4.71 0.40
C ALA A 35 7.25 5.89 -0.32
N GLY A 36 6.59 7.04 -0.42
CA GLY A 36 7.15 8.24 -1.05
C GLY A 36 8.41 8.74 -0.36
N ILE A 37 8.45 8.71 0.98
CA ILE A 37 9.67 9.08 1.73
C ILE A 37 10.80 8.09 1.43
N ALA A 38 10.53 6.78 1.46
CA ALA A 38 11.53 5.76 1.13
C ALA A 38 12.04 5.88 -0.32
N LEU A 39 11.11 6.07 -1.27
CA LEU A 39 11.42 6.24 -2.68
C LEU A 39 12.21 7.51 -2.96
N SER A 40 12.00 8.60 -2.22
CA SER A 40 12.77 9.84 -2.41
C SER A 40 14.27 9.63 -2.17
N ALA A 41 14.63 8.82 -1.17
CA ALA A 41 16.02 8.49 -0.88
C ALA A 41 16.63 7.57 -1.95
N VAL A 42 15.87 6.54 -2.38
CA VAL A 42 16.28 5.65 -3.47
C VAL A 42 16.48 6.45 -4.76
N ALA A 43 15.54 7.33 -5.09
CA ALA A 43 15.55 8.10 -6.32
C ALA A 43 16.69 9.14 -6.36
N SER A 44 16.96 9.83 -5.26
CA SER A 44 18.00 10.87 -5.23
C SER A 44 19.41 10.29 -5.18
N ALA A 45 19.72 9.52 -4.12
CA ALA A 45 21.07 9.02 -3.88
C ALA A 45 21.41 7.84 -4.77
N GLY A 46 20.43 6.97 -5.01
CA GLY A 46 20.69 5.79 -5.81
C GLY A 46 20.90 6.12 -7.29
N PHE A 47 20.02 6.92 -7.93
CA PHE A 47 20.17 7.15 -9.38
C PHE A 47 21.49 7.89 -9.66
N ALA A 48 21.91 8.78 -8.76
CA ALA A 48 23.24 9.38 -8.81
C ALA A 48 24.35 8.31 -8.76
N ALA A 49 24.30 7.38 -7.81
CA ALA A 49 25.29 6.30 -7.70
C ALA A 49 25.29 5.35 -8.92
N SER A 50 24.14 5.16 -9.58
CA SER A 50 24.02 4.34 -10.78
C SER A 50 24.69 4.95 -12.01
N VAL A 51 24.88 6.27 -12.04
CA VAL A 51 25.61 6.95 -13.11
C VAL A 51 27.12 6.73 -12.96
N GLU A 52 27.64 6.77 -11.73
CA GLU A 52 29.06 6.51 -11.45
C GLU A 52 29.41 5.03 -11.59
N LYS A 53 28.51 4.14 -11.13
CA LYS A 53 28.69 2.68 -11.15
C LYS A 53 27.46 2.01 -11.76
N PRO A 54 27.47 1.71 -13.07
CA PRO A 54 26.32 1.12 -13.75
C PRO A 54 25.93 -0.26 -13.20
N GLU A 55 26.88 -0.95 -12.57
CA GLU A 55 26.68 -2.21 -11.84
C GLU A 55 25.63 -2.08 -10.71
N LEU A 56 25.46 -0.89 -10.15
CA LEU A 56 24.53 -0.63 -9.03
C LEU A 56 23.08 -0.44 -9.47
N LYS A 57 22.82 -0.24 -10.78
CA LYS A 57 21.49 0.02 -11.32
C LYS A 57 20.47 -1.10 -11.00
N SER A 58 20.92 -2.34 -10.96
CA SER A 58 20.06 -3.49 -10.63
C SER A 58 19.67 -3.50 -9.15
N TYR A 59 20.62 -3.19 -8.25
CA TYR A 59 20.35 -3.10 -6.81
C TYR A 59 19.40 -1.96 -6.48
N MET A 60 19.57 -0.84 -7.18
CA MET A 60 18.65 0.29 -7.13
C MET A 60 17.21 -0.08 -7.50
N LEU A 61 17.02 -0.83 -8.59
CA LEU A 61 15.71 -1.28 -9.02
C LEU A 61 15.07 -2.18 -7.95
N LEU A 62 15.88 -3.03 -7.31
CA LEU A 62 15.45 -3.91 -6.23
C LEU A 62 15.03 -3.10 -4.99
N LEU A 63 15.82 -2.10 -4.58
CA LEU A 63 15.49 -1.20 -3.47
C LEU A 63 14.26 -0.34 -3.76
N GLY A 64 14.10 0.12 -5.01
CA GLY A 64 12.90 0.83 -5.46
C GLY A 64 11.65 -0.05 -5.36
N GLY A 65 11.70 -1.28 -5.87
CA GLY A 65 10.60 -2.23 -5.75
C GLY A 65 10.29 -2.61 -4.30
N LEU A 66 11.31 -2.73 -3.44
CA LEU A 66 11.12 -2.99 -2.01
C LEU A 66 10.41 -1.81 -1.32
N ALA A 67 10.77 -0.58 -1.67
CA ALA A 67 10.14 0.63 -1.16
C ALA A 67 8.68 0.77 -1.64
N GLU A 68 8.41 0.47 -2.92
CA GLU A 68 7.04 0.45 -3.47
C GLU A 68 6.15 -0.60 -2.80
N GLY A 69 6.72 -1.70 -2.31
CA GLY A 69 5.99 -2.75 -1.59
C GLY A 69 5.12 -2.19 -0.46
N ILE A 70 5.59 -1.15 0.26
CA ILE A 70 4.82 -0.48 1.32
C ILE A 70 3.50 0.09 0.77
N ALA A 71 3.55 0.76 -0.39
CA ALA A 71 2.36 1.32 -1.03
C ALA A 71 1.38 0.22 -1.47
N ILE A 72 1.90 -0.87 -2.05
CA ILE A 72 1.11 -2.00 -2.52
C ILE A 72 0.39 -2.69 -1.35
N TYR A 73 1.01 -2.78 -0.17
CA TYR A 73 0.33 -3.30 1.02
C TYR A 73 -0.84 -2.41 1.46
N GLY A 74 -0.69 -1.08 1.46
CA GLY A 74 -1.81 -0.18 1.78
C GLY A 74 -2.96 -0.28 0.78
N LEU A 75 -2.64 -0.41 -0.51
CA LEU A 75 -3.63 -0.67 -1.57
C LEU A 75 -4.31 -2.03 -1.38
N LEU A 76 -3.55 -3.08 -1.06
CA LEU A 76 -4.07 -4.41 -0.79
C LEU A 76 -5.07 -4.38 0.37
N ILE A 77 -4.74 -3.72 1.47
CA ILE A 77 -5.65 -3.58 2.62
C ILE A 77 -6.91 -2.80 2.22
N ALA A 78 -6.79 -1.73 1.44
CA ALA A 78 -7.95 -0.99 0.94
C ALA A 78 -8.88 -1.85 0.07
N ILE A 79 -8.32 -2.69 -0.81
CA ILE A 79 -9.09 -3.65 -1.62
C ILE A 79 -9.78 -4.68 -0.74
N LEU A 80 -9.10 -5.21 0.29
CA LEU A 80 -9.71 -6.15 1.24
C LEU A 80 -10.83 -5.52 2.08
N ILE A 81 -10.72 -4.24 2.41
CA ILE A 81 -11.76 -3.49 3.12
C ILE A 81 -12.98 -3.28 2.21
N ILE A 82 -12.76 -2.82 0.98
CA ILE A 82 -13.84 -2.56 0.01
C ILE A 82 -14.50 -3.87 -0.43
N GLY A 83 -13.75 -4.96 -0.59
CA GLY A 83 -14.30 -6.27 -0.96
C GLY A 83 -15.18 -6.91 0.12
N LYS A 84 -15.30 -6.28 1.29
CA LYS A 84 -16.23 -6.67 2.36
C LYS A 84 -17.52 -5.84 2.36
N ILE A 85 -17.60 -4.80 1.54
CA ILE A 85 -18.82 -4.04 1.26
C ILE A 85 -19.71 -4.86 0.35
#